data_AF-X6MPL1-F1
#
_entry.id   AF-X6MPL1-F1
#
_cell.length_a   1.000
_cell.length_b   1.000
_cell.length_c   1.000
_cell.angle_alpha   90.00
_cell.angle_beta   90.00
_cell.angle_gamma   90.00
#
_symmetry.space_group_name_H-M   'P 1'
#
loop_
_entity.id
_entity.type
_entity.pdbx_description
1 polymer ?
#
loop_
_entity_poly.entity_id
_entity_poly.type
_entity_poly.pdbx_seq_one_letter_code
_entity_poly.pdbx_strand_id
1 'polypeptide(L)'
;MRKEYECLLEDIDTSMEWASDAFGTEIDAVNFWMGSHRSVTTIHSDNYENLYCVISGQKTFELYPPTNVDIFKHKRKYQMAKYHLDSVSKEWSVEPQRPAQFVEWIDDFKTDQIPGMQVIVNPGDLLYLPSLWYHKVTQTEDNFGKCIAVNMWYDMQFDIKFNTIHFVQNVVNILKQPDEQECKEI
;
A
#
# COMPACT_ATOMS: atom_id res chain seq x y z
N MET A 1 -4.42 -15.34 3.45
CA MET A 1 -4.12 -16.25 4.59
C MET A 1 -4.78 -17.63 4.47
N ARG A 2 -6.09 -17.73 4.17
CA ARG A 2 -6.88 -18.99 4.11
C ARG A 2 -6.35 -20.12 3.21
N LYS A 3 -5.46 -19.84 2.25
CA LYS A 3 -4.90 -20.85 1.35
C LYS A 3 -3.50 -21.36 1.75
N GLU A 4 -2.74 -20.54 2.45
CA GLU A 4 -1.30 -20.78 2.68
C GLU A 4 -0.94 -20.91 4.17
N TYR A 5 -1.72 -20.30 5.06
CA TYR A 5 -1.46 -20.20 6.50
C TYR A 5 -2.74 -20.44 7.31
N GLU A 6 -3.52 -21.45 6.91
CA GLU A 6 -4.82 -21.75 7.53
C GLU A 6 -4.72 -22.03 9.04
N CYS A 7 -3.65 -22.71 9.47
CA CYS A 7 -3.42 -23.01 10.88
C CYS A 7 -3.27 -21.78 11.77
N LEU A 8 -2.89 -20.62 11.21
CA LEU A 8 -2.75 -19.38 11.97
C LEU A 8 -4.09 -18.68 12.17
N LEU A 9 -5.16 -19.06 11.45
CA LEU A 9 -6.46 -18.41 11.56
C LEU A 9 -7.11 -18.61 12.93
N GLU A 10 -6.77 -19.70 13.62
CA GLU A 10 -7.28 -19.96 14.97
C GLU A 10 -6.74 -18.96 16.00
N ASP A 11 -5.61 -18.30 15.70
CA ASP A 11 -4.95 -17.33 16.58
C ASP A 11 -5.43 -15.88 16.36
N ILE A 12 -6.37 -15.66 15.43
CA ILE A 12 -6.81 -14.33 15.01
C ILE A 12 -8.33 -14.27 14.94
N ASP A 13 -8.90 -13.21 15.47
CA ASP A 13 -10.33 -12.95 15.27
C ASP A 13 -10.58 -12.43 13.85
N THR A 14 -11.11 -13.31 13.00
CA THR A 14 -11.53 -12.96 11.64
C THR A 14 -13.03 -12.67 11.52
N SER A 15 -13.79 -12.66 12.63
CA SER A 15 -15.21 -12.35 12.59
C SER A 15 -15.45 -10.85 12.46
N MET A 16 -14.76 -10.04 13.27
CA MET A 16 -14.76 -8.56 13.25
C MET A 16 -16.15 -7.97 12.91
N GLU A 17 -17.21 -8.50 13.53
CA GLU A 17 -18.60 -8.20 13.13
C GLU A 17 -18.91 -6.71 13.19
N TRP A 18 -18.37 -6.00 14.18
CA TRP A 18 -18.51 -4.55 14.32
C TRP A 18 -18.00 -3.78 13.10
N ALA A 19 -16.94 -4.28 12.44
CA ALA A 19 -16.36 -3.65 11.26
C ALA A 19 -17.17 -3.97 10.02
N SER A 20 -17.65 -5.21 9.87
CA SER A 20 -18.57 -5.57 8.79
C SER A 20 -19.85 -4.73 8.86
N ASP A 21 -20.42 -4.55 10.06
CA ASP A 21 -21.58 -3.70 10.30
C ASP A 21 -21.31 -2.23 9.97
N ALA A 22 -20.14 -1.71 10.38
CA ALA A 22 -19.76 -0.32 10.15
C ALA A 22 -19.48 0.00 8.67
N PHE A 23 -18.82 -0.90 7.96
CA PHE A 23 -18.46 -0.73 6.54
C PHE A 23 -19.59 -1.17 5.59
N GLY A 24 -20.57 -1.92 6.09
CA GLY A 24 -21.69 -2.44 5.30
C GLY A 24 -21.28 -3.49 4.28
N THR A 25 -20.17 -4.18 4.51
CA THR A 25 -19.63 -5.24 3.66
C THR A 25 -18.82 -6.23 4.48
N GLU A 26 -18.63 -7.44 3.96
CA GLU A 26 -17.80 -8.45 4.61
C GLU A 26 -16.32 -8.30 4.25
N ILE A 27 -15.47 -8.99 5.00
CA ILE A 27 -14.03 -9.06 4.73
C ILE A 27 -13.80 -9.72 3.35
N ASP A 28 -13.13 -9.01 2.46
CA ASP A 28 -12.70 -9.52 1.15
C ASP A 28 -11.40 -10.33 1.27
N ALA A 29 -10.43 -9.82 2.05
CA ALA A 29 -9.15 -10.47 2.25
C ALA A 29 -8.59 -10.32 3.66
N VAL A 30 -7.92 -11.38 4.13
CA VAL A 30 -7.07 -11.37 5.32
C VAL A 30 -5.64 -11.70 4.88
N ASN A 31 -4.72 -10.76 5.08
CA ASN A 31 -3.32 -10.92 4.69
C ASN A 31 -2.42 -11.05 5.91
N PHE A 32 -1.43 -11.92 5.77
CA PHE A 32 -0.37 -12.10 6.74
C PHE A 32 0.89 -11.39 6.22
N TRP A 33 1.53 -10.60 7.08
CA TRP A 33 2.75 -9.87 6.76
C TRP A 33 3.86 -10.30 7.72
N MET A 34 5.00 -10.72 7.16
CA MET A 34 6.22 -10.94 7.90
C MET A 34 7.42 -10.38 7.12
N GLY A 35 8.21 -9.53 7.76
CA GLY A 35 9.29 -8.82 7.09
C GLY A 35 10.43 -8.38 8.02
N SER A 36 11.36 -7.61 7.43
CA SER A 36 12.50 -6.98 8.10
C SER A 36 12.51 -5.48 7.80
N HIS A 37 13.30 -4.67 8.51
CA HIS A 37 13.41 -3.21 8.29
C HIS A 37 13.86 -2.83 6.88
N ARG A 38 14.48 -3.78 6.15
CA ARG A 38 14.89 -3.60 4.75
C ARG A 38 13.73 -3.60 3.76
N SER A 39 12.56 -4.09 4.16
CA SER A 39 11.38 -4.13 3.31
C SER A 39 10.54 -2.88 3.54
N VAL A 40 10.48 -2.02 2.52
CA VAL A 40 9.70 -0.78 2.50
C VAL A 40 8.60 -0.91 1.46
N THR A 41 7.36 -0.63 1.85
CA THR A 41 6.26 -0.45 0.89
C THR A 41 6.22 1.02 0.49
N THR A 42 6.43 1.28 -0.80
CA THR A 42 6.42 2.63 -1.38
C THR A 42 5.05 3.31 -1.28
N ILE A 43 5.00 4.61 -1.55
CA ILE A 43 3.74 5.37 -1.51
C ILE A 43 2.73 4.80 -2.52
N HIS A 44 1.55 4.44 -2.03
CA HIS A 44 0.43 3.99 -2.85
C HIS A 44 -0.89 4.23 -2.09
N SER A 45 -2.02 3.94 -2.73
CA SER A 45 -3.36 4.03 -2.15
C SER A 45 -4.17 2.81 -2.59
N ASP A 46 -4.99 2.28 -1.68
CA ASP A 46 -5.86 1.13 -1.95
C ASP A 46 -7.34 1.53 -1.97
N ASN A 47 -8.15 0.77 -2.72
CA ASN A 47 -9.61 0.90 -2.72
C ASN A 47 -10.26 0.06 -1.62
N TYR A 48 -9.64 0.00 -0.44
CA TYR A 48 -10.07 -0.85 0.67
C TYR A 48 -10.10 -0.06 1.97
N GLU A 49 -11.12 -0.32 2.78
CA GLU A 49 -11.08 0.02 4.20
C GLU A 49 -10.17 -1.02 4.89
N ASN A 50 -9.06 -0.55 5.46
CA ASN A 50 -7.98 -1.43 5.90
C ASN A 50 -7.83 -1.37 7.42
N LEU A 51 -8.09 -2.50 8.09
CA LEU A 51 -7.80 -2.68 9.51
C LEU A 51 -6.46 -3.40 9.66
N TYR A 52 -5.43 -2.67 10.11
CA TYR A 52 -4.04 -3.12 10.14
C TYR A 52 -3.57 -3.36 11.59
N CYS A 53 -3.40 -4.62 11.97
CA CYS A 53 -3.01 -5.05 13.32
C CYS A 53 -1.55 -5.47 13.34
N VAL A 54 -0.76 -4.92 14.28
CA VAL A 54 0.63 -5.34 14.49
C VAL A 54 0.69 -6.36 15.62
N ILE A 55 1.33 -7.50 15.36
CA ILE A 55 1.46 -8.61 16.32
C ILE A 55 2.85 -8.59 16.98
N SER A 56 3.90 -8.34 16.20
CA SER A 56 5.28 -8.24 16.71
C SER A 56 6.11 -7.23 15.90
N GLY A 57 7.11 -6.63 16.54
CA GLY A 57 7.88 -5.51 15.98
C GLY A 57 7.05 -4.23 15.96
N GLN A 58 7.26 -3.37 14.96
CA GLN A 58 6.51 -2.12 14.84
C GLN A 58 6.36 -1.74 13.36
N LYS A 59 5.23 -1.10 13.02
CA LYS A 59 5.01 -0.51 11.70
C LYS A 59 4.98 1.01 11.82
N THR A 60 5.66 1.68 10.91
CA THR A 60 5.58 3.15 10.78
C THR A 60 4.92 3.48 9.45
N PHE A 61 3.80 4.17 9.51
CA PHE A 61 3.04 4.65 8.38
C PHE A 61 3.29 6.14 8.19
N GLU A 62 3.69 6.54 6.99
CA GLU A 62 3.57 7.93 6.52
C GLU A 62 2.27 8.03 5.73
N LEU A 63 1.34 8.86 6.17
CA LEU A 63 -0.02 8.96 5.66
C LEU A 63 -0.27 10.34 5.03
N TYR A 64 -0.92 10.34 3.87
CA TYR A 64 -1.37 11.54 3.18
C TYR A 64 -2.84 11.40 2.78
N PRO A 65 -3.67 12.44 2.99
CA PRO A 65 -5.08 12.35 2.66
C PRO A 65 -5.27 12.20 1.15
N PRO A 66 -6.39 11.60 0.70
CA PRO A 66 -6.71 11.44 -0.73
C PRO A 66 -6.80 12.77 -1.48
N THR A 67 -6.97 13.89 -0.77
CA THR A 67 -7.04 15.24 -1.32
C THR A 67 -5.67 15.92 -1.47
N ASN A 68 -4.57 15.25 -1.09
CA ASN A 68 -3.23 15.81 -1.21
C ASN A 68 -2.77 15.85 -2.68
N VAL A 69 -2.85 17.04 -3.28
CA VAL A 69 -2.55 17.25 -4.70
C VAL A 69 -1.07 17.08 -5.03
N ASP A 70 -0.18 17.32 -4.07
CA ASP A 70 1.26 17.23 -4.32
C ASP A 70 1.69 15.79 -4.57
N ILE A 71 1.10 14.81 -3.87
CA ILE A 71 1.29 13.37 -4.17
C ILE A 71 0.93 13.05 -5.63
N PHE A 72 -0.18 13.58 -6.12
CA PHE A 72 -0.62 13.33 -7.50
C PHE A 72 0.35 13.88 -8.53
N LYS A 73 1.01 15.01 -8.27
CA LYS A 73 2.01 15.58 -9.20
C LYS A 73 3.14 14.61 -9.49
N HIS A 74 3.51 13.78 -8.52
CA HIS A 74 4.58 12.79 -8.66
C HIS A 74 4.16 11.47 -9.33
N LYS A 75 2.86 11.27 -9.60
CA LYS A 75 2.36 10.10 -10.32
C LYS A 75 2.75 10.17 -11.81
N ARG A 76 3.44 9.14 -12.32
CA ARG A 76 3.90 9.02 -13.72
C ARG A 76 3.65 7.62 -14.27
N LYS A 77 3.71 7.47 -15.60
CA LYS A 77 3.60 6.16 -16.25
C LYS A 77 4.98 5.51 -16.38
N TYR A 78 5.07 4.27 -15.93
CA TYR A 78 6.28 3.44 -16.03
C TYR A 78 5.95 2.15 -16.76
N GLN A 79 6.89 1.67 -17.59
CA GLN A 79 6.78 0.32 -18.13
C GLN A 79 6.86 -0.69 -16.98
N MET A 80 6.00 -1.69 -16.96
CA MET A 80 6.06 -2.77 -15.97
C MET A 80 7.35 -3.59 -16.17
N ALA A 81 8.00 -3.95 -15.08
CA ALA A 81 9.13 -4.88 -15.07
C ALA A 81 9.07 -5.83 -13.88
N LYS A 82 9.84 -6.91 -13.93
CA LYS A 82 9.93 -7.91 -12.86
C LYS A 82 11.39 -8.19 -12.51
N TYR A 83 11.64 -8.46 -11.24
CA TYR A 83 12.92 -8.98 -10.81
C TYR A 83 13.12 -10.41 -11.31
N HIS A 84 14.30 -10.68 -11.87
CA HIS A 84 14.74 -12.01 -12.27
C HIS A 84 15.99 -12.37 -11.48
N LEU A 85 15.98 -13.55 -10.84
CA LEU A 85 17.16 -14.09 -10.18
C LEU A 85 17.77 -15.17 -11.07
N ASP A 86 18.95 -14.90 -11.59
CA ASP A 86 19.66 -15.90 -12.39
C ASP A 86 20.08 -17.07 -11.49
N SER A 87 19.66 -18.28 -11.87
CA SER A 87 19.83 -19.46 -11.03
C SER A 87 21.29 -19.89 -10.83
N VAL A 88 22.20 -19.48 -11.72
CA VAL A 88 23.61 -19.88 -11.76
C VAL A 88 24.50 -18.84 -11.09
N SER A 89 24.46 -17.60 -11.57
CA SER A 89 25.24 -16.46 -11.05
C SER A 89 24.72 -15.95 -9.70
N LYS A 90 23.44 -16.23 -9.38
CA LYS A 90 22.74 -15.67 -8.20
C LYS A 90 22.63 -14.15 -8.22
N GLU A 91 22.73 -13.54 -9.40
CA GLU A 91 22.56 -12.10 -9.59
C GLU A 91 21.10 -11.75 -9.90
N TRP A 92 20.67 -10.58 -9.41
CA TRP A 92 19.36 -10.02 -9.70
C TRP A 92 19.45 -9.08 -10.89
N SER A 93 18.51 -9.21 -11.83
CA SER A 93 18.27 -8.26 -12.91
C SER A 93 16.82 -7.80 -12.91
N VAL A 94 16.54 -6.70 -13.62
CA VAL A 94 15.18 -6.20 -13.84
C VAL A 94 14.83 -6.40 -15.30
N GLU A 95 13.78 -7.16 -15.56
CA GLU A 95 13.33 -7.51 -16.90
C GLU A 95 12.03 -6.77 -17.24
N PRO A 96 12.03 -5.88 -18.26
CA PRO A 96 10.82 -5.23 -18.72
C PRO A 96 9.80 -6.24 -19.25
N GLN A 97 8.53 -6.08 -18.88
CA GLN A 97 7.46 -6.95 -19.33
C GLN A 97 7.22 -6.78 -20.83
N ARG A 98 6.99 -7.91 -21.52
CA ARG A 98 6.68 -7.98 -22.95
C ARG A 98 5.36 -8.73 -23.18
N PRO A 99 4.41 -8.19 -23.95
CA PRO A 99 4.43 -6.86 -24.59
C PRO A 99 4.48 -5.73 -23.56
N ALA A 100 4.95 -4.54 -23.98
CA ALA A 100 5.07 -3.38 -23.10
C ALA A 100 3.70 -3.03 -22.49
N GLN A 101 3.63 -3.06 -21.17
CA GLN A 101 2.47 -2.62 -20.39
C GLN A 101 2.93 -1.52 -19.45
N PHE A 102 2.09 -0.52 -19.24
CA PHE A 102 2.41 0.65 -18.43
C PHE A 102 1.49 0.75 -17.23
N VAL A 103 2.05 1.13 -16.09
CA VAL A 103 1.32 1.38 -14.85
C VAL A 103 1.61 2.79 -14.37
N GLU A 104 0.63 3.40 -13.71
CA GLU A 104 0.87 4.65 -13.00
C GLU A 104 1.52 4.35 -11.66
N TRP A 105 2.64 4.99 -11.39
CA TRP A 105 3.42 4.81 -10.17
C TRP A 105 3.86 6.15 -9.61
N ILE A 106 3.99 6.21 -8.29
CA ILE A 106 4.51 7.37 -7.58
C ILE A 106 5.98 7.09 -7.29
N ASP A 107 6.86 7.88 -7.91
CA ASP A 107 8.31 7.75 -7.73
C ASP A 107 8.69 8.00 -6.26
N ASP A 108 9.81 7.45 -5.80
CA ASP A 108 10.29 7.63 -4.42
C ASP A 108 10.93 9.02 -4.31
N PHE A 109 10.09 10.06 -4.24
CA PHE A 109 10.51 11.42 -3.97
C PHE A 109 10.67 11.62 -2.45
N LYS A 110 11.41 12.66 -2.06
CA LYS A 110 11.55 13.00 -0.64
C LYS A 110 10.22 13.49 -0.10
N THR A 111 9.54 12.60 0.62
CA THR A 111 8.27 12.89 1.31
C THR A 111 8.40 14.00 2.35
N ASP A 112 9.60 14.26 2.85
CA ASP A 112 9.92 15.31 3.83
C ASP A 112 9.37 16.70 3.46
N GLN A 113 9.10 16.96 2.18
CA GLN A 113 8.59 18.24 1.69
C GLN A 113 7.06 18.30 1.55
N ILE A 114 6.37 17.17 1.65
CA ILE A 114 4.90 17.10 1.57
C ILE A 114 4.35 16.93 2.98
N PRO A 115 3.45 17.82 3.43
CA PRO A 115 2.79 17.67 4.73
C PRO A 115 2.04 16.34 4.81
N GLY A 116 2.43 15.49 5.75
CA GLY A 116 1.84 14.19 6.02
C GLY A 116 1.73 13.91 7.52
N MET A 117 1.06 12.81 7.86
CA MET A 117 0.95 12.32 9.23
C MET A 117 1.82 11.07 9.38
N GLN A 118 2.64 11.02 10.42
CA GLN A 118 3.34 9.79 10.77
C GLN A 118 2.59 9.09 11.91
N VAL A 119 2.30 7.80 11.72
CA VAL A 119 1.66 6.95 12.72
C VAL A 119 2.53 5.73 12.97
N ILE A 120 2.83 5.49 14.24
CA ILE A 120 3.56 4.31 14.68
C ILE A 120 2.55 3.35 15.31
N VAL A 121 2.49 2.13 14.79
CA VAL A 121 1.58 1.07 15.24
C VAL A 121 2.40 0.01 15.95
N ASN A 122 2.15 -0.15 17.25
CA ASN A 122 2.90 -1.06 18.13
C ASN A 122 2.21 -2.43 18.22
N PRO A 123 2.89 -3.45 18.79
CA PRO A 123 2.26 -4.75 19.04
C PRO A 123 0.97 -4.60 19.86
N GLY A 124 -0.12 -5.18 19.34
CA GLY A 124 -1.47 -5.09 19.93
C GLY A 124 -2.29 -3.90 19.46
N ASP A 125 -1.70 -2.91 18.78
CA ASP A 125 -2.43 -1.79 18.20
C ASP A 125 -3.12 -2.20 16.89
N LEU A 126 -4.31 -1.64 16.67
CA LEU A 126 -5.07 -1.73 15.42
C LEU A 126 -5.17 -0.33 14.80
N LEU A 127 -4.59 -0.16 13.61
CA LEU A 127 -4.76 1.04 12.80
C LEU A 127 -5.91 0.84 11.82
N TYR A 128 -6.91 1.71 11.87
CA TYR A 128 -7.82 1.90 10.74
C TYR A 128 -7.19 2.87 9.74
N LEU A 129 -6.87 2.36 8.56
CA LEU A 129 -6.40 3.11 7.41
C LEU A 129 -7.55 3.22 6.39
N PRO A 130 -8.16 4.42 6.25
CA PRO A 130 -9.31 4.59 5.38
C PRO A 130 -8.96 4.42 3.90
N SER A 131 -9.95 4.01 3.11
CA SER A 131 -9.79 3.88 1.66
C SER A 131 -9.26 5.16 0.99
N LEU A 132 -8.49 4.97 -0.09
CA LEU A 132 -7.86 6.02 -0.89
C LEU A 132 -6.75 6.83 -0.20
N TRP A 133 -6.45 6.59 1.07
CA TRP A 133 -5.34 7.26 1.74
C TRP A 133 -4.00 6.80 1.18
N TYR A 134 -3.17 7.77 0.83
CA TYR A 134 -1.81 7.51 0.40
C TYR A 134 -0.97 7.13 1.59
N HIS A 135 -0.21 6.04 1.46
CA HIS A 135 0.60 5.56 2.55
C HIS A 135 1.91 4.92 2.09
N LYS A 136 2.98 5.20 2.84
CA LYS A 136 4.27 4.51 2.78
C LYS A 136 4.47 3.80 4.11
N VAL A 137 4.97 2.57 4.06
CA VAL A 137 5.08 1.72 5.24
C VAL A 137 6.51 1.23 5.40
N THR A 138 7.09 1.55 6.54
CA THR A 138 8.35 0.98 7.02
C THR A 138 8.08 0.16 8.27
N GLN A 139 9.08 -0.60 8.71
CA GLN A 139 8.93 -1.50 9.85
C GLN A 139 10.23 -1.65 10.61
N THR A 140 10.13 -1.97 11.90
CA THR A 140 11.26 -2.39 12.71
C THR A 140 10.96 -3.76 13.30
N GLU A 141 11.99 -4.60 13.33
CA GLU A 141 11.86 -5.95 13.86
C GLU A 141 11.79 -6.01 15.39
N ASP A 142 11.27 -7.14 15.88
CA ASP A 142 11.41 -7.56 17.26
C ASP A 142 12.81 -8.15 17.55
N ASN A 143 12.98 -8.67 18.77
CA ASN A 143 14.23 -9.30 19.22
C ASN A 143 14.60 -10.58 18.45
N PHE A 144 13.70 -11.13 17.63
CA PHE A 144 13.92 -12.28 16.77
C PHE A 144 14.21 -11.88 15.31
N GLY A 145 14.30 -10.58 15.02
CA GLY A 145 14.59 -10.08 13.68
C GLY A 145 13.41 -10.21 12.72
N LYS A 146 12.16 -10.15 13.23
CA LYS A 146 10.95 -10.09 12.40
C LYS A 146 9.98 -9.00 12.85
N CYS A 147 9.28 -8.40 11.90
CA CYS A 147 8.03 -7.68 12.16
C CYS A 147 6.87 -8.50 11.60
N ILE A 148 5.82 -8.70 12.39
CA ILE A 148 4.65 -9.51 12.05
C ILE A 148 3.39 -8.66 12.19
N ALA A 149 2.55 -8.68 11.17
CA ALA A 149 1.27 -7.98 11.17
C ALA A 149 0.22 -8.77 10.38
N VAL A 150 -1.04 -8.50 10.66
CA VAL A 150 -2.19 -9.01 9.93
C VAL A 150 -3.06 -7.83 9.56
N ASN A 151 -3.56 -7.81 8.33
CA ASN A 151 -4.53 -6.80 7.95
C ASN A 151 -5.76 -7.44 7.30
N MET A 152 -6.89 -6.77 7.51
CA MET A 152 -8.19 -7.14 6.95
C MET A 152 -8.63 -6.04 6.00
N TRP A 153 -8.99 -6.45 4.80
CA TRP A 153 -9.46 -5.59 3.73
C TRP A 153 -10.96 -5.78 3.54
N TYR A 154 -11.68 -4.68 3.61
CA TYR A 154 -13.09 -4.56 3.27
C TYR A 154 -13.18 -3.68 2.03
N ASP A 155 -13.86 -4.15 0.98
CA ASP A 155 -13.98 -3.36 -0.25
C ASP A 155 -14.63 -2.01 0.04
N MET A 156 -14.11 -0.94 -0.55
CA MET A 156 -14.66 0.38 -0.27
C MET A 156 -16.04 0.54 -0.91
N GLN A 157 -16.85 1.44 -0.34
CA GLN A 157 -18.06 1.88 -1.03
C GLN A 157 -17.69 2.87 -2.15
N PHE A 158 -17.96 2.48 -3.40
CA PHE A 158 -17.72 3.31 -4.60
C PHE A 158 -18.77 4.41 -4.76
N ASP A 159 -18.77 5.36 -3.82
CA ASP A 159 -19.75 6.44 -3.71
C ASP A 159 -19.21 7.79 -4.25
N ILE A 160 -19.82 8.89 -3.81
CA ILE A 160 -19.43 10.24 -4.23
C ILE A 160 -17.96 10.57 -3.86
N LYS A 161 -17.40 9.97 -2.80
CA LYS A 161 -16.01 10.21 -2.39
C LYS A 161 -15.07 9.71 -3.48
N PHE A 162 -15.30 8.49 -3.97
CA PHE A 162 -14.52 7.89 -5.05
C PHE A 162 -14.56 8.78 -6.31
N ASN A 163 -15.76 9.16 -6.75
CA ASN A 163 -15.94 10.02 -7.93
C ASN A 163 -15.27 11.38 -7.76
N THR A 164 -15.35 11.97 -6.57
CA THR A 164 -14.74 13.29 -6.28
C THR A 164 -13.21 13.22 -6.32
N ILE A 165 -12.62 12.20 -5.69
CA ILE A 165 -11.16 12.02 -5.70
C ILE A 165 -10.65 11.74 -7.12
N HIS A 166 -11.34 10.89 -7.89
CA HIS A 166 -10.99 10.65 -9.30
C HIS A 166 -11.15 11.89 -10.17
N PHE A 167 -12.16 12.73 -9.94
CA PHE A 167 -12.31 14.00 -10.63
C PHE A 167 -11.09 14.91 -10.36
N VAL A 168 -10.69 15.06 -9.09
CA VAL A 168 -9.51 15.85 -8.71
C VAL A 168 -8.25 15.31 -9.38
N GLN A 169 -8.03 14.00 -9.34
CA GLN A 169 -6.90 13.35 -10.01
C GLN A 169 -6.85 13.66 -11.51
N ASN A 170 -7.99 13.57 -12.20
CA ASN A 170 -8.08 13.85 -13.63
C ASN A 170 -7.80 15.31 -13.95
N VAL A 171 -8.34 16.25 -13.15
CA VAL A 171 -8.06 17.68 -13.30
C VAL A 171 -6.57 17.96 -13.12
N VAL A 172 -5.95 17.41 -12.07
CA VAL A 172 -4.50 17.58 -11.83
C VAL A 172 -3.69 17.03 -13.00
N ASN A 173 -4.04 15.85 -13.52
CA ASN A 173 -3.35 15.25 -14.66
C ASN A 173 -3.43 16.10 -15.93
N ILE A 174 -4.58 16.73 -16.20
CA ILE A 174 -4.75 17.66 -17.33
C ILE A 174 -3.88 18.91 -17.17
N LEU A 175 -3.69 19.36 -15.94
CA LEU A 175 -2.90 20.56 -15.62
C LEU A 175 -1.38 20.32 -15.60
N LYS A 176 -0.92 19.07 -15.63
CA LYS A 176 0.52 18.73 -15.72
C LYS A 176 1.10 19.16 -17.06
N GLN A 177 2.38 19.52 -17.06
CA GLN A 177 3.08 19.86 -18.30
C GLN A 177 3.33 18.60 -19.16
N PRO A 178 3.47 18.71 -20.50
CA PRO A 178 3.60 17.55 -21.39
C PRO A 178 4.83 16.66 -21.11
N ASP A 179 5.94 17.26 -20.68
CA ASP A 179 7.17 16.60 -20.23
C ASP A 179 6.99 15.81 -18.92
N GLU A 180 5.99 16.17 -18.12
CA GLU A 180 5.62 15.44 -16.91
C GLU A 180 4.77 14.18 -17.20
N GLN A 181 4.29 14.05 -18.43
CA GLN A 181 3.42 12.94 -18.88
C GLN A 181 4.17 11.88 -19.69
N GLU A 182 5.45 12.07 -20.03
CA GLU A 182 6.24 11.08 -20.76
C GLU A 182 6.42 9.79 -19.95
N CYS A 183 6.26 8.65 -20.63
CA CYS A 183 6.53 7.34 -20.05
C CYS A 183 8.03 7.18 -19.80
N LYS A 184 8.40 6.78 -18.58
CA LYS A 184 9.79 6.41 -18.29
C LYS A 184 10.05 4.95 -18.61
N GLU A 185 11.14 4.69 -19.32
CA GLU A 185 11.75 3.37 -19.44
C GLU A 185 12.52 3.05 -18.14
N ILE A 186 12.57 1.76 -17.79
CA ILE A 186 13.30 1.24 -16.62
C ILE A 186 14.72 0.90 -17.03
#